data_AF-A0A1M7ASM6-F1
#
_entry.id   AF-A0A1M7ASM6-F1
#
_cell.length_a   1.000
_cell.length_b   1.000
_cell.length_c   1.000
_cell.angle_alpha   90.00
_cell.angle_beta   90.00
_cell.angle_gamma   90.00
#
_symmetry.space_group_name_H-M   'P 1'
#
loop_
_entity.id
_entity.type
_entity.pdbx_description
1 polymer ?
#
loop_
_entity_poly.entity_id
_entity_poly.type
_entity_poly.pdbx_seq_one_letter_code
_entity_poly.pdbx_strand_id
1 'polypeptide(L)' 'MQKNNCLTINFFTRKHRVHSENLIVYCRITIDGGRTDFSINREIKANLWDNNRKRPTI' A
#
# COMPACT_ATOMS: atom_id res chain seq x y z
N MET A 1 13.12 -1.18 29.40
CA MET A 1 12.80 -2.05 28.25
C MET A 1 13.08 -1.25 26.98
N GLN A 2 14.04 -1.66 26.14
CA GLN A 2 14.25 -0.99 24.85
C GLN A 2 12.99 -1.16 24.01
N LYS A 3 12.36 -0.05 23.58
CA LYS A 3 11.33 -0.10 22.56
C LYS A 3 12.03 -0.42 21.24
N ASN A 4 11.72 -1.58 20.66
CA ASN A 4 12.07 -1.85 19.27
C ASN A 4 11.19 -0.95 18.42
N ASN A 5 11.74 0.17 17.96
CA ASN A 5 11.06 1.03 17.01
C ASN A 5 10.88 0.24 15.71
N CYS A 6 9.63 -0.05 15.34
CA CYS A 6 9.32 -0.84 14.16
C CYS A 6 8.83 0.09 13.05
N LEU A 7 9.61 0.17 11.96
CA LEU A 7 9.18 0.80 10.71
C LEU A 7 8.79 -0.30 9.73
N THR A 8 7.54 -0.26 9.26
CA THR A 8 7.08 -1.07 8.13
C THR A 8 6.59 -0.18 7.00
N ILE A 9 7.06 -0.44 5.79
CA ILE A 9 6.62 0.24 4.56
C ILE A 9 5.98 -0.80 3.65
N ASN A 10 4.71 -0.60 3.30
CA ASN A 10 3.96 -1.52 2.46
C ASN A 10 3.36 -0.79 1.25
N PHE A 11 3.51 -1.40 0.07
CA PHE A 11 2.83 -0.95 -1.14
C PHE A 11 1.56 -1.74 -1.38
N PHE A 12 0.50 -1.06 -1.75
CA PHE A 12 -0.78 -1.68 -2.11
C PHE A 12 -1.50 -0.84 -3.15
N THR A 13 -2.41 -1.48 -3.89
CA THR A 13 -3.20 -0.81 -4.91
C THR A 13 -4.63 -0.54 -4.44
N ARG A 14 -5.28 0.44 -5.07
CA ARG A 14 -6.73 0.63 -5.03
C ARG A 14 -7.24 0.77 -6.47
N LYS A 15 -8.42 0.19 -6.73
CA LYS A 15 -9.11 0.40 -8.01
C LYS A 15 -9.55 1.85 -8.11
N HIS A 16 -9.40 2.44 -9.29
CA HIS A 16 -9.98 3.73 -9.60
C HIS A 16 -11.52 3.62 -9.64
N ARG A 17 -12.25 4.69 -9.28
CA ARG A 17 -13.72 4.70 -9.31
C ARG A 17 -14.27 4.61 -10.74
N VAL A 18 -13.53 5.14 -11.70
CA VAL A 18 -13.80 4.99 -13.13
C VAL A 18 -13.06 3.76 -13.62
N HIS A 19 -13.72 2.91 -14.40
CA HIS A 19 -13.16 1.70 -15.00
C HIS A 19 -11.87 2.05 -15.76
N SER A 20 -10.73 1.83 -15.10
CA SER A 20 -9.41 2.08 -15.63
C SER A 20 -8.64 0.78 -15.57
N GLU A 21 -7.90 0.48 -16.64
CA GLU A 21 -6.97 -0.65 -16.68
C GLU A 21 -5.80 -0.46 -15.69
N ASN A 22 -5.66 0.74 -15.13
CA ASN A 22 -4.64 1.10 -14.17
C ASN A 22 -5.16 1.13 -12.72
N LEU A 23 -4.26 0.79 -11.81
CA LEU A 23 -4.43 0.85 -10.36
C LEU A 23 -3.55 1.94 -9.78
N ILE A 24 -4.10 2.75 -8.87
CA ILE A 24 -3.30 3.74 -8.12
C ILE A 24 -2.52 3.01 -7.03
N VAL A 25 -1.22 3.30 -6.95
CA VAL A 25 -0.32 2.77 -5.93
C VAL A 25 -0.34 3.68 -4.70
N TYR A 26 -0.56 3.06 -3.54
CA TYR A 26 -0.51 3.67 -2.24
C TYR A 26 0.65 3.10 -1.44
N CYS A 27 1.22 3.95 -0.60
CA CYS A 27 2.18 3.58 0.43
C CYS A 27 1.47 3.60 1.79
N ARG A 28 1.73 2.58 2.60
CA ARG A 28 1.39 2.54 4.02
C ARG A 28 2.68 2.57 4.81
N ILE A 29 2.81 3.58 5.66
CA ILE A 29 3.86 3.66 6.67
C ILE A 29 3.25 3.27 8.01
N THR A 30 3.90 2.36 8.72
CA THR A 30 3.58 2.00 10.10
C THR A 30 4.80 2.24 10.98
N ILE A 31 4.63 3.05 12.02
CA ILE A 31 5.65 3.34 13.04
C ILE A 31 5.01 3.02 14.39
N ASP A 32 5.55 2.01 15.08
CA ASP A 32 5.15 1.66 16.45
C ASP A 32 3.62 1.51 16.64
N GLY A 33 2.93 0.96 15.63
CA GLY A 33 1.48 0.78 15.60
C GLY A 33 0.68 1.96 15.03
N GLY A 34 1.28 3.15 14.93
CA GLY A 34 0.70 4.30 14.23
C GLY A 34 0.77 4.12 12.71
N ARG A 35 -0.33 4.38 12.00
CA ARG A 35 -0.46 4.09 10.57
C ARG A 35 -0.92 5.29 9.75
N THR A 36 -0.20 5.55 8.65
CA THR A 36 -0.59 6.54 7.64
C THR A 36 -0.54 5.93 6.25
N ASP A 37 -1.59 6.17 5.46
CA ASP A 37 -1.69 5.75 4.07
C ASP A 37 -1.71 6.99 3.16
N PHE A 38 -0.94 7.00 2.07
CA PHE A 38 -0.98 8.07 1.06
C PHE A 38 -0.71 7.54 -0.35
N SER A 39 -1.26 8.24 -1.35
CA SER A 39 -0.95 7.99 -2.76
C SER A 39 0.49 8.41 -3.04
N ILE A 40 1.23 7.62 -3.81
CA ILE A 40 2.55 8.03 -4.30
C ILE A 40 2.52 8.63 -5.71
N ASN A 41 1.32 8.97 -6.21
CA ASN A 41 1.08 9.50 -7.56
C ASN A 41 1.70 8.62 -8.65
N ARG A 42 1.57 7.31 -8.47
CA ARG A 42 1.96 6.28 -9.44
C ARG A 42 0.79 5.38 -9.74
N GLU A 43 0.77 4.90 -10.97
CA GLU A 43 -0.19 3.94 -11.47
C GLU A 43 0.53 2.72 -12.02
N ILE A 44 -0.13 1.57 -11.96
CA ILE A 44 0.33 0.32 -12.55
C ILE A 44 -0.82 -0.36 -13.26
N LYS A 45 -0.58 -0.98 -14.42
CA LYS A 45 -1.60 -1.80 -15.08
C LYS A 45 -2.03 -2.93 -14.16
N ALA A 46 -3.32 -3.21 -14.09
CA ALA A 46 -3.88 -4.23 -13.19
C ALA A 46 -3.29 -5.63 -13.43
N ASN A 47 -2.89 -5.94 -14.67
CA ASN A 47 -2.25 -7.22 -15.04
C ASN A 47 -0.76 -7.31 -14.66
N LEU A 48 -0.11 -6.19 -14.34
CA LEU A 48 1.27 -6.15 -13.84
C LEU A 48 1.33 -6.11 -12.31
N TRP A 49 0.18 -5.98 -11.64
CA TRP A 49 0.08 -6.09 -10.20
C TRP A 49 -0.25 -7.53 -9.79
N ASP A 50 0.43 -8.03 -8.77
CA ASP A 50 0.06 -9.30 -8.15
C ASP A 50 -1.24 -9.13 -7.37
N ASN A 51 -2.36 -9.46 -8.02
CA ASN A 51 -3.69 -9.38 -7.42
C ASN A 51 -3.93 -10.43 -6.32
N ASN A 52 -3.07 -11.45 -6.21
CA ASN A 52 -3.10 -12.43 -5.12
C ASN A 52 -2.35 -11.93 -3.89
N ARG A 53 -1.54 -10.87 -4.02
CA ARG A 53 -0.89 -10.22 -2.88
C ARG A 53 -1.95 -9.57 -1.99
N LYS A 54 -2.32 -10.28 -0.93
CA LYS A 54 -3.23 -9.76 0.10
C LYS A 54 -2.69 -8.44 0.62
N ARG A 55 -3.59 -7.47 0.82
CA ARG A 55 -3.24 -6.23 1.51
C ARG A 55 -2.64 -6.60 2.87
N PRO A 56 -1.45 -6.11 3.22
CA PRO A 56 -0.85 -6.42 4.52
C PRO A 56 -1.80 -6.00 5.63
N THR A 57 -2.32 -7.01 6.31
CA THR A 57 -3.02 -6.93 7.60
C THR A 57 -1.95 -7.02 8.67
N ILE A 58 -1.98 -6.08 9.61
CA ILE A 58 -1.12 -6.07 10.80
C ILE A 58 -1.61 -7.20 11.71
#